data_AF-A0A4P7Z2Z6-F1
#
_entry.id   AF-A0A4P7Z2Z6-F1
#
_cell.length_a   1.000
_cell.length_b   1.000
_cell.length_c   1.000
_cell.angle_alpha   90.00
_cell.angle_beta   90.00
_cell.angle_gamma   90.00
#
_symmetry.space_group_name_H-M   'P 1'
#
loop_
_entity.id
_entity.type
_entity.pdbx_description
1 polymer ?
#
loop_
_entity_poly.entity_id
_entity_poly.type
_entity_poly.pdbx_seq_one_letter_code
_entity_poly.pdbx_strand_id
1 'polypeptide(L)'
;MDIAINPHAEGAVIAADQSLAKEISAELSRHYPGHAWAVNVDSRTGMAVVENWNLSTRDGFRIRMNDLATHNDVKRMAVKAGGEFLERFGLARGRADQDEVRDHAQRAWMN
;
A
#
# COMPACT_ATOMS: atom_id res chain seq x y z
N MET A 1 19.66 -13.78 28.88
CA MET A 1 19.12 -12.52 29.43
C MET A 1 18.01 -12.12 28.48
N ASP A 2 16.80 -12.66 28.72
CA ASP A 2 15.64 -12.38 27.89
C ASP A 2 15.18 -10.95 28.16
N ILE A 3 15.30 -10.09 27.15
CA ILE A 3 14.69 -8.76 27.16
C ILE A 3 13.19 -9.01 27.05
N ALA A 4 12.50 -9.04 28.19
CA ALA A 4 11.04 -9.05 28.22
C ALA A 4 10.54 -7.77 27.53
N ILE A 5 10.20 -7.87 26.25
CA ILE A 5 9.51 -6.82 25.51
C ILE A 5 8.20 -6.55 26.26
N ASN A 6 7.99 -5.31 26.68
CA ASN A 6 6.78 -4.91 27.40
C ASN A 6 5.57 -5.10 26.47
N PRO A 7 4.62 -6.00 26.79
CA PRO A 7 3.49 -6.33 25.91
C PRO A 7 2.56 -5.12 25.66
N HIS A 8 2.55 -4.14 26.57
CA HIS A 8 1.80 -2.90 26.37
C HIS A 8 2.42 -1.98 25.31
N ALA A 9 3.75 -2.02 25.16
CA ALA A 9 4.44 -1.25 24.11
C ALA A 9 4.21 -1.87 22.72
N GLU A 10 4.15 -3.19 22.63
CA GLU A 10 3.86 -3.90 21.39
C GLU A 10 2.43 -3.64 20.88
N GLY A 11 1.44 -3.63 21.78
CA GLY A 11 0.06 -3.28 21.42
C GLY A 11 -0.07 -1.85 20.87
N ALA A 12 0.67 -0.89 21.42
CA ALA A 12 0.67 0.49 20.94
C ALA A 12 1.29 0.61 19.53
N VAL A 13 2.35 -0.13 19.25
CA VAL A 13 2.98 -0.20 17.92
C VAL A 13 2.01 -0.78 16.89
N ILE A 14 1.36 -1.89 17.20
CA ILE A 14 0.37 -2.52 16.29
C ILE A 14 -0.78 -1.54 15.98
N ALA A 15 -1.28 -0.83 17.00
CA ALA A 15 -2.35 0.14 16.81
C ALA A 15 -1.92 1.34 15.93
N ALA A 16 -0.69 1.83 16.12
CA ALA A 16 -0.13 2.90 15.30
C ALA A 16 0.04 2.47 13.83
N ASP A 17 0.58 1.26 13.60
CA ASP A 17 0.75 0.69 12.27
C ASP A 17 -0.58 0.51 11.55
N GLN A 18 -1.59 -0.02 12.25
CA GLN A 18 -2.95 -0.15 11.72
C GLN A 18 -3.58 1.20 11.38
N SER A 19 -3.36 2.22 12.22
CA SER A 19 -3.85 3.58 11.96
C SER A 19 -3.21 4.15 10.69
N LEU A 20 -1.88 4.06 10.57
CA LEU A 20 -1.16 4.56 9.39
C LEU A 20 -1.55 3.79 8.12
N ALA A 21 -1.67 2.46 8.19
CA ALA A 21 -2.11 1.63 7.09
C ALA A 21 -3.50 2.05 6.59
N LYS A 22 -4.43 2.29 7.52
CA LYS A 22 -5.78 2.78 7.21
C LYS A 22 -5.77 4.15 6.55
N GLU A 23 -4.95 5.08 7.04
CA GLU A 23 -4.82 6.41 6.43
C GLU A 23 -4.25 6.34 5.01
N ILE A 24 -3.22 5.54 4.77
CA ILE A 24 -2.64 5.34 3.44
C ILE A 24 -3.67 4.71 2.49
N SER A 25 -4.37 3.67 2.94
CA SER A 25 -5.41 3.00 2.16
C SER A 25 -6.56 3.96 1.82
N ALA A 26 -6.97 4.81 2.76
CA ALA A 26 -8.00 5.83 2.54
C ALA A 26 -7.55 6.87 1.51
N GLU A 27 -6.30 7.36 1.58
CA GLU A 27 -5.79 8.34 0.62
C GLU A 27 -5.67 7.73 -0.79
N LEU A 28 -5.17 6.49 -0.90
CA LEU A 28 -5.13 5.75 -2.17
C LEU A 28 -6.53 5.53 -2.74
N SER A 29 -7.49 5.14 -1.91
CA SER A 29 -8.88 4.93 -2.35
C SER A 29 -9.57 6.24 -2.76
N ARG A 30 -9.18 7.36 -2.16
CA ARG A 30 -9.68 8.70 -2.51
C ARG A 30 -9.12 9.17 -3.85
N HIS A 31 -7.82 8.97 -4.09
CA HIS A 31 -7.16 9.36 -5.34
C HIS A 31 -7.43 8.40 -6.50
N TYR A 32 -7.56 7.11 -6.19
CA TYR A 32 -7.77 6.03 -7.16
C TYR A 32 -8.98 5.17 -6.74
N PRO A 33 -10.22 5.67 -6.88
CA PRO A 33 -11.42 4.97 -6.43
C PRO A 33 -11.66 3.65 -7.19
N GLY A 34 -12.16 2.61 -6.52
CA GLY A 34 -12.52 1.33 -7.15
C GLY A 34 -11.35 0.36 -7.37
N HIS A 35 -10.14 0.73 -6.99
CA HIS A 35 -8.98 -0.16 -6.93
C HIS A 35 -8.94 -0.88 -5.57
N ALA A 36 -8.54 -2.16 -5.57
CA ALA A 36 -8.48 -2.98 -4.37
C ALA A 36 -7.12 -2.87 -3.66
N TRP A 37 -6.87 -1.71 -3.05
CA TRP A 37 -5.62 -1.45 -2.34
C TRP A 37 -5.52 -2.20 -1.02
N ALA A 38 -4.44 -2.96 -0.83
CA ALA A 38 -4.03 -3.51 0.45
C ALA A 38 -2.77 -2.80 0.94
N VAL A 39 -2.75 -2.43 2.22
CA VAL A 39 -1.62 -1.73 2.84
C VAL A 39 -1.24 -2.46 4.12
N ASN A 40 0.04 -2.81 4.21
CA ASN A 40 0.64 -3.36 5.42
C ASN A 40 1.75 -2.43 5.90
N VAL A 41 1.71 -2.02 7.16
CA VAL A 41 2.73 -1.18 7.77
C VAL A 41 3.40 -1.97 8.87
N ASP A 42 4.73 -1.91 8.89
CA ASP A 42 5.57 -2.45 9.95
C ASP A 42 6.56 -1.36 10.36
N SER A 43 6.23 -0.65 11.44
CA SER A 43 7.12 0.39 11.96
C SER A 43 8.37 -0.17 12.64
N ARG A 44 8.40 -1.46 12.98
CA ARG A 44 9.60 -2.10 13.55
C ARG A 44 10.68 -2.26 12.51
N THR A 45 10.30 -2.59 11.28
CA THR A 45 11.21 -2.64 10.12
C THR A 45 11.31 -1.30 9.38
N GLY A 46 10.40 -0.36 9.66
CA GLY A 46 10.35 0.95 9.00
C GLY A 46 9.82 0.87 7.57
N MET A 47 8.96 -0.11 7.28
CA MET A 47 8.47 -0.41 5.94
C MET A 47 6.95 -0.32 5.84
N ALA A 48 6.46 0.28 4.76
CA ALA A 48 5.08 0.12 4.31
C ALA A 48 5.05 -0.61 2.97
N VAL A 49 4.25 -1.66 2.87
CA VAL A 49 4.02 -2.44 1.66
C VAL A 49 2.62 -2.14 1.16
N VAL A 50 2.51 -1.78 -0.12
CA VAL A 50 1.24 -1.47 -0.77
C VAL A 50 1.09 -2.38 -1.98
N GLU A 51 -0.08 -3.00 -2.08
CA GLU A 51 -0.46 -3.94 -3.14
C GLU A 51 -1.81 -3.54 -3.72
N ASN A 52 -2.08 -3.98 -4.94
CA ASN A 52 -3.39 -3.87 -5.55
C ASN A 52 -3.87 -5.25 -5.99
N TRP A 53 -4.81 -5.80 -5.24
CA TRP A 53 -5.29 -7.18 -5.43
C TRP A 53 -6.09 -7.38 -6.73
N ASN A 54 -6.50 -6.30 -7.40
CA ASN A 54 -7.10 -6.39 -8.72
C ASN A 54 -6.05 -6.65 -9.82
N LEU A 55 -4.78 -6.32 -9.57
CA LEU A 55 -3.71 -6.36 -10.57
C LEU A 55 -2.74 -7.50 -10.31
N SER A 56 -2.20 -7.58 -9.09
CA SER A 56 -1.27 -8.64 -8.73
C SER A 56 -1.28 -8.87 -7.22
N THR A 57 -1.22 -10.13 -6.82
CA THR A 57 -0.99 -10.54 -5.43
C THR A 57 0.48 -10.76 -5.11
N ARG A 58 1.37 -10.61 -6.10
CA ARG A 58 2.82 -10.79 -5.97
C ARG A 58 3.59 -9.48 -6.17
N ASP A 59 3.04 -8.57 -6.95
CA ASP A 59 3.63 -7.29 -7.26
C ASP A 59 2.96 -6.19 -6.45
N GLY A 60 3.79 -5.41 -5.77
CA GLY A 60 3.43 -4.23 -5.02
C GLY A 60 4.63 -3.32 -4.95
N PHE A 61 4.51 -2.24 -4.19
CA PHE A 61 5.63 -1.35 -3.92
C PHE A 61 5.88 -1.20 -2.44
N ARG A 62 7.13 -0.89 -2.12
CA ARG A 62 7.63 -0.80 -0.75
C ARG A 62 8.12 0.62 -0.51
N ILE A 63 7.63 1.22 0.56
CA ILE A 63 8.03 2.56 1.00
C ILE A 63 8.90 2.38 2.23
N ARG A 64 10.16 2.85 2.16
CA ARG A 64 11.01 3.00 3.33
C ARG A 64 10.56 4.23 4.10
N MET A 65 9.89 4.02 5.23
CA MET A 65 9.37 5.10 6.07
C MET A 65 10.49 5.85 6.80
N ASN A 66 11.61 5.17 7.08
CA ASN A 66 12.77 5.79 7.73
C ASN A 66 13.44 6.89 6.88
N ASP A 67 13.25 6.84 5.55
CA ASP A 67 13.76 7.86 4.64
C ASP A 67 12.83 9.10 4.59
N LEU A 68 11.69 9.06 5.29
CA LEU A 68 10.63 10.08 5.25
C LEU A 68 10.45 10.73 6.62
N ALA A 69 10.29 12.05 6.63
CA ALA A 69 10.24 12.83 7.86
C ALA A 69 8.91 12.73 8.60
N THR A 70 7.78 12.54 7.88
CA THR A 70 6.45 12.55 8.47
C THR A 70 5.51 11.50 7.86
N HIS A 71 4.46 11.12 8.60
CA HIS A 71 3.38 10.26 8.07
C HIS A 71 2.70 10.85 6.83
N ASN A 72 2.64 12.19 6.72
CA ASN A 72 2.10 12.84 5.52
C ASN A 72 2.99 12.63 4.29
N ASP A 73 4.30 12.56 4.47
CA ASP A 73 5.23 12.27 3.38
C ASP A 73 5.12 10.81 2.93
N VAL A 74 4.89 9.88 3.86
CA VAL A 74 4.57 8.48 3.55
C VAL A 74 3.31 8.38 2.69
N LYS A 75 2.23 9.10 3.07
CA LYS A 75 0.98 9.12 2.29
C LYS A 75 1.16 9.72 0.90
N ARG A 76 1.87 10.85 0.78
CA ARG A 76 2.17 11.47 -0.53
C ARG A 76 3.00 10.53 -1.42
N MET A 77 3.99 9.87 -0.85
CA MET A 77 4.80 8.88 -1.56
C MET A 77 3.94 7.71 -2.03
N ALA A 78 3.04 7.21 -1.17
CA ALA A 78 2.12 6.13 -1.53
C ALA A 78 1.22 6.50 -2.70
N VAL A 79 0.62 7.70 -2.70
CA VAL A 79 -0.22 8.17 -3.82
C VAL A 79 0.58 8.29 -5.11
N LYS A 80 1.80 8.84 -5.05
CA LYS A 80 2.67 8.95 -6.22
C LYS A 80 3.02 7.57 -6.79
N ALA A 81 3.52 6.67 -5.94
CA ALA A 81 3.91 5.32 -6.31
C ALA A 81 2.70 4.49 -6.81
N GLY A 82 1.52 4.70 -6.24
CA GLY A 82 0.28 4.08 -6.71
C GLY A 82 -0.07 4.48 -8.14
N GLY A 83 0.08 5.76 -8.49
CA GLY A 83 -0.15 6.23 -9.86
C GLY A 83 0.86 5.68 -10.87
N GLU A 84 2.13 5.58 -10.48
CA GLU A 84 3.17 4.94 -11.30
C GLU A 84 2.93 3.43 -11.45
N PHE A 85 2.44 2.78 -10.40
CA PHE A 85 2.08 1.36 -10.41
C PHE A 85 0.96 1.08 -11.41
N LEU A 86 -0.12 1.88 -11.40
CA LEU A 86 -1.22 1.74 -12.36
C LEU A 86 -0.74 1.88 -13.82
N GLU A 87 0.09 2.88 -14.10
CA GLU A 87 0.64 3.09 -15.44
C GLU A 87 1.54 1.93 -15.89
N ARG A 88 2.33 1.36 -14.96
CA ARG A 88 3.19 0.20 -15.24
C ARG A 88 2.38 -1.01 -15.72
N PHE A 89 1.14 -1.15 -15.23
CA PHE A 89 0.21 -2.20 -15.66
C PHE A 89 -0.67 -1.80 -16.85
N GLY A 90 -0.51 -0.57 -17.36
CA GLY A 90 -1.23 -0.05 -18.52
C GLY A 90 -2.62 0.51 -18.20
N LEU A 91 -2.92 0.79 -16.92
CA LEU A 91 -4.20 1.36 -16.48
C LEU A 91 -4.12 2.88 -16.38
N ALA A 92 -5.26 3.56 -16.53
CA ALA A 92 -5.35 4.98 -16.31
C ALA A 92 -5.14 5.38 -14.84
N ARG A 93 -4.47 6.52 -14.62
CA ARG A 93 -4.39 7.14 -13.28
C ARG A 93 -5.75 7.74 -12.92
N GLY A 94 -6.46 7.09 -12.01
CA GLY A 94 -7.74 7.59 -11.52
C GLY A 94 -8.64 6.47 -11.01
N ARG A 95 -9.95 6.65 -11.20
CA ARG A 95 -10.93 5.62 -10.87
C ARG A 95 -10.65 4.36 -11.68
N ALA A 96 -10.74 3.20 -11.03
CA ALA A 96 -10.63 1.91 -11.68
C ALA A 96 -11.70 1.75 -12.76
N ASP A 97 -11.23 1.57 -13.98
CA ASP A 97 -12.03 1.02 -15.05
C ASP A 97 -12.02 -0.51 -14.93
N GLN A 98 -13.20 -1.10 -14.77
CA GLN A 98 -13.34 -2.53 -14.55
C GLN A 98 -13.02 -3.33 -15.82
N ASP A 99 -13.20 -2.75 -17.00
CA ASP A 99 -12.81 -3.38 -18.25
C ASP A 99 -11.28 -3.39 -18.38
N GLU A 100 -10.59 -2.27 -18.07
CA GLU A 100 -9.11 -2.23 -18.06
C GLU A 100 -8.51 -3.25 -17.07
N VAL A 101 -9.08 -3.33 -15.87
CA VAL A 101 -8.66 -4.29 -14.83
C VAL A 101 -8.89 -5.72 -15.30
N ARG A 102 -10.06 -6.04 -15.86
CA ARG A 102 -10.38 -7.39 -16.36
C ARG A 102 -9.46 -7.79 -17.51
N ASP A 103 -9.23 -6.88 -18.45
CA ASP A 103 -8.38 -7.12 -19.60
C ASP A 103 -6.91 -7.35 -19.18
N HIS A 104 -6.43 -6.58 -18.19
CA HIS A 104 -5.14 -6.83 -17.58
C HIS A 104 -5.07 -8.23 -16.94
N ALA A 105 -6.05 -8.57 -16.09
CA ALA A 105 -6.09 -9.88 -15.44
C ALA A 105 -6.08 -11.00 -16.50
N GLN A 106 -6.93 -10.92 -17.51
CA GLN A 106 -7.01 -11.92 -18.58
C GLN A 106 -5.68 -12.10 -19.33
N ARG A 107 -4.95 -11.01 -19.62
CA ARG A 107 -3.61 -11.07 -20.19
C ARG A 107 -2.61 -11.77 -19.27
N ALA A 108 -2.70 -11.53 -17.96
CA ALA A 108 -1.82 -12.16 -16.97
C ALA A 108 -2.06 -13.68 -16.83
N TRP A 109 -3.29 -14.18 -17.01
CA TRP A 109 -3.60 -15.62 -16.99
C TRP A 109 -3.23 -16.36 -18.29
N MET A 110 -3.02 -15.63 -19.39
CA MET A 110 -2.74 -16.22 -20.71
C MET A 110 -1.24 -16.42 -21.01
N ASN A 111 -0.36 -16.02 -20.09
CA ASN A 111 1.10 -16.02 -20.24
C ASN A 111 1.77 -16.85 -19.14
#